data_AF-A0A435G843-F1
#
_entry.id   AF-A0A435G843-F1
#
_cell.length_a   1.000
_cell.length_b   1.000
_cell.length_c   1.000
_cell.angle_alpha   90.00
_cell.angle_beta   90.00
_cell.angle_gamma   90.00
#
_symmetry.space_group_name_H-M   'P 1'
#
loop_
_entity.id
_entity.type
_entity.pdbx_description
1 polymer ?
#
loop_
_entity_poly.entity_id
_entity_poly.type
_entity_poly.pdbx_seq_one_letter_code
_entity_poly.pdbx_strand_id
1 'polypeptide(L)' 'MPGPAVQPENIHATMVLIGERGILITGASGSGKTGLALALIDHCRQRQRRL' A
#
# COMPACT_ATOMS: atom_id res chain seq x y z
N MET A 1 4.83 -24.92 -27.06
CA MET A 1 4.27 -23.56 -27.07
C MET A 1 4.43 -22.98 -25.67
N PRO A 2 5.31 -21.99 -25.44
CA PRO A 2 5.29 -21.27 -24.16
C PRO A 2 3.91 -20.62 -24.01
N GLY A 3 3.29 -20.78 -22.84
CA GLY A 3 1.98 -20.21 -22.53
C GLY A 3 1.98 -18.67 -22.63
N PRO A 4 0.80 -18.02 -22.60
CA PRO A 4 0.73 -16.57 -22.69
C PRO A 4 1.58 -15.94 -21.57
N ALA A 5 2.53 -15.09 -21.96
CA ALA A 5 3.30 -14.31 -21.01
C ALA A 5 2.36 -13.31 -20.33
N VAL A 6 2.10 -13.51 -19.03
CA VAL A 6 1.32 -12.56 -18.23
C VAL A 6 2.16 -11.29 -18.12
N GLN A 7 1.68 -10.21 -18.75
CA GLN A 7 2.32 -8.91 -18.65
C GLN A 7 1.90 -8.23 -17.34
N PRO A 8 2.83 -7.63 -16.58
CA PRO A 8 2.48 -6.90 -15.37
C PRO A 8 1.55 -5.72 -15.69
N GLU A 9 0.52 -5.53 -14.86
CA GLU A 9 -0.39 -4.38 -14.97
C GLU A 9 0.11 -3.22 -14.11
N ASN A 10 0.11 -2.01 -14.68
CA ASN A 10 0.39 -0.78 -13.94
C ASN A 10 -0.87 -0.26 -13.25
N ILE A 11 -0.88 -0.26 -11.91
CA ILE A 11 -2.02 0.17 -11.10
C ILE A 11 -1.68 1.49 -10.39
N HIS A 12 -2.54 2.51 -10.52
CA HIS A 12 -2.39 3.76 -9.78
C HIS A 12 -2.87 3.62 -8.33
N ALA A 13 -1.98 3.13 -7.47
CA ALA A 13 -2.24 2.82 -6.07
C ALA A 13 -1.10 3.30 -5.16
N THR A 14 -1.29 3.20 -3.84
CA THR A 14 -0.23 3.40 -2.84
C THR A 14 -0.09 2.14 -2.03
N MET A 15 1.14 1.63 -1.85
CA MET A 15 1.40 0.40 -1.10
C MET A 15 2.27 0.69 0.12
N VAL A 16 1.95 0.09 1.26
CA VAL A 16 2.74 0.17 2.49
C VAL A 16 2.93 -1.22 3.10
N LEU A 17 4.06 -1.41 3.79
CA LEU A 17 4.34 -2.60 4.58
C LEU A 17 4.23 -2.22 6.07
N ILE A 18 3.38 -2.93 6.82
CA ILE A 18 3.18 -2.72 8.26
C ILE A 18 3.48 -4.04 8.99
N GLY A 19 4.61 -4.09 9.70
CA GLY A 19 5.18 -5.36 10.15
C GLY A 19 5.43 -6.26 8.94
N GLU A 20 4.83 -7.45 8.94
CA GLU A 20 4.93 -8.42 7.84
C GLU A 20 3.77 -8.34 6.84
N ARG A 21 2.87 -7.36 6.96
CA ARG A 21 1.63 -7.28 6.15
C ARG A 21 1.74 -6.18 5.10
N GLY A 22 1.66 -6.57 3.82
CA GLY A 22 1.53 -5.66 2.69
C GLY A 22 0.09 -5.16 2.54
N ILE A 23 -0.09 -3.85 2.41
CA ILE A 23 -1.39 -3.20 2.24
C ILE A 23 -1.35 -2.40 0.94
N LEU A 24 -2.22 -2.72 -0.02
CA LEU A 24 -2.41 -1.98 -1.25
C LEU A 24 -3.64 -1.08 -1.13
N ILE A 25 -3.44 0.23 -1.22
CA ILE A 25 -4.49 1.25 -1.13
C ILE A 25 -4.83 1.70 -2.55
N THR A 26 -6.03 1.36 -3.00
CA THR A 26 -6.59 1.74 -4.30
C THR A 26 -7.65 2.83 -4.14
N GLY A 27 -8.03 3.45 -5.25
CA GLY A 27 -9.02 4.53 -5.25
C GLY A 27 -8.78 5.56 -6.35
N ALA A 28 -9.81 6.36 -6.64
CA ALA A 28 -9.75 7.43 -7.63
C ALA A 28 -8.56 8.37 -7.39
N SER A 29 -8.10 9.06 -8.44
CA SER A 29 -7.09 10.10 -8.29
C SER A 29 -7.59 11.18 -7.32
N GLY A 30 -6.72 11.66 -6.42
CA GLY A 30 -7.10 12.64 -5.39
C GLY A 30 -7.89 12.10 -4.19
N SER A 31 -8.25 10.81 -4.15
CA SER A 31 -9.03 10.22 -3.03
C SER A 31 -8.26 10.11 -1.69
N GLY A 32 -7.02 10.59 -1.62
CA GLY A 32 -6.22 10.55 -0.39
C GLY A 32 -5.45 9.26 -0.14
N LYS A 33 -5.21 8.40 -1.15
CA LYS A 33 -4.45 7.13 -1.00
C LYS A 33 -3.11 7.31 -0.25
N THR A 34 -2.32 8.31 -0.67
CA THR A 34 -1.06 8.67 -0.01
C THR A 34 -1.27 9.19 1.40
N GLY A 35 -2.32 9.99 1.64
CA GLY A 35 -2.66 10.49 2.98
C GLY A 35 -2.99 9.35 3.94
N LEU A 36 -3.79 8.38 3.50
CA LEU A 36 -4.10 7.19 4.30
C LEU A 36 -2.86 6.34 4.58
N ALA A 37 -1.98 6.16 3.59
CA ALA A 37 -0.71 5.46 3.76
C ALA A 37 0.16 6.08 4.87
N LEU A 38 0.30 7.41 4.86
CA LEU A 38 1.08 8.13 5.86
C LEU A 38 0.44 8.04 7.25
N ALA A 39 -0.88 8.19 7.34
CA ALA A 39 -1.61 8.06 8.61
C ALA A 39 -1.44 6.67 9.24
N LEU A 40 -1.45 5.60 8.43
CA LEU A 40 -1.20 4.24 8.90
C LEU A 40 0.23 4.08 9.45
N ILE A 41 1.23 4.61 8.74
CA ILE A 41 2.63 4.58 9.18
C ILE A 41 2.77 5.31 10.51
N ASP A 42 2.26 6.54 10.62
CA ASP A 42 2.36 7.34 11.84
C ASP A 42 1.66 6.67 13.03
N HIS A 43 0.47 6.12 12.80
CA HIS A 43 -0.28 5.41 13.83
C HIS A 43 0.46 4.18 14.35
N CYS A 44 1.05 3.39 13.46
CA CYS A 44 1.85 2.22 13.85
C CYS A 44 3.12 2.61 14.62
N ARG A 45 3.82 3.67 14.19
CA ARG A 45 5.00 4.19 14.90
C ARG A 45 4.65 4.68 16.31
N GLN A 46 3.51 5.35 16.48
CA GLN A 46 3.05 5.80 17.79
C GLN A 46 2.71 4.63 18.72
N ARG A 47 2.08 3.57 18.20
CA ARG A 47 1.77 2.36 18.98
C ARG A 47 3.03 1.60 19.41
N GLN A 48 4.02 1.48 18.52
CA GLN A 48 5.29 0.81 18.84
C GLN A 48 6.05 1.53 19.96
N ARG A 49 6.02 2.86 20.02
CA ARG A 49 6.68 3.64 21.08
C ARG A 49 6.05 3.49 22.48
N ARG A 50 4.87 2.87 22.59
CA ARG A 50 4.15 2.67 23.86
C ARG A 50 4.39 1.27 24.47
N LEU A 51 5.12 0.40 23.77
CA LEU A 51 5.55 -0.93 24.21
C LEU A 51 6.99 -0.87 24.70
#